data_AF-A0A1H5I298-F1
#
_entry.id   AF-A0A1H5I298-F1
#
_cell.length_a   1.000
_cell.length_b   1.000
_cell.length_c   1.000
_cell.angle_alpha   90.00
_cell.angle_beta   90.00
_cell.angle_gamma   90.00
#
_symmetry.space_group_name_H-M   'P 1'
#
loop_
_entity.id
_entity.type
_entity.pdbx_description
1 polymer ?
#
loop_
_entity_poly.entity_id
_entity_poly.type
_entity_poly.pdbx_seq_one_letter_code
_entity_poly.pdbx_strand_id
1 'polypeptide(L)'
;MRHDRDFAHEGPTFNHLKSAQPRASDAEIKQAIIAAVRFEDACFKYFVDDSTDYWERCVRAVARAAKQSPFYLAGTYQQARNDVAYYMK
;
A
#
# COMPACT_ATOMS: atom_id res chain seq x y z
N MET A 1 0.67 5.87 -12.32
CA MET A 1 -0.79 5.93 -12.63
C MET A 1 -1.45 4.62 -12.25
N ARG A 2 -2.79 4.56 -12.14
CA ARG A 2 -3.55 3.35 -11.75
C ARG A 2 -3.15 2.10 -12.57
N HIS A 3 -2.84 2.30 -13.86
CA HIS A 3 -2.37 1.24 -14.75
C HIS A 3 -1.04 0.61 -14.30
N ASP A 4 -0.08 1.39 -13.81
CA ASP A 4 1.21 0.87 -13.31
C ASP A 4 1.04 0.01 -12.04
N ARG A 5 -0.02 0.28 -11.25
CA ARG A 5 -0.36 -0.49 -10.05
C ARG A 5 -0.99 -1.84 -10.39
N ASP A 6 -1.89 -1.84 -11.37
CA ASP A 6 -2.58 -3.06 -11.81
C ASP A 6 -1.61 -4.10 -12.38
N PHE A 7 -0.54 -3.64 -13.05
CA PHE A 7 0.50 -4.49 -13.65
C PHE A 7 1.83 -4.50 -12.88
N ALA A 8 1.86 -3.99 -11.64
CA ALA A 8 3.09 -3.90 -10.84
C ALA A 8 3.77 -5.26 -10.63
N HIS A 9 2.97 -6.33 -10.61
CA HIS A 9 3.40 -7.72 -10.43
C HIS A 9 3.98 -8.36 -11.72
N GLU A 10 3.95 -7.64 -12.84
CA GLU A 10 4.50 -8.05 -14.14
C GLU A 10 5.54 -7.04 -14.67
N GLY A 11 5.75 -5.94 -13.94
CA GLY A 11 6.61 -4.82 -14.33
C GLY A 11 8.01 -4.82 -13.69
N PRO A 12 8.75 -3.68 -13.79
CA PRO A 12 10.11 -3.55 -13.29
C PRO A 12 10.27 -3.91 -11.80
N THR A 13 9.27 -3.62 -10.97
CA THR A 13 9.26 -3.96 -9.54
C THR A 13 9.38 -5.46 -9.29
N PHE A 14 8.66 -6.28 -10.07
CA PHE A 14 8.76 -7.73 -9.99
C PHE A 14 10.17 -8.22 -10.35
N ASN A 15 10.76 -7.70 -11.44
CA ASN A 15 12.11 -8.08 -11.87
C ASN A 15 13.19 -7.71 -10.83
N HIS A 16 13.06 -6.53 -10.22
CA HIS A 16 13.96 -6.11 -9.13
C HIS A 16 13.84 -7.02 -7.92
N LEU A 17 12.61 -7.33 -7.47
CA LEU A 17 12.40 -8.21 -6.32
C LEU A 17 12.88 -9.64 -6.58
N LYS A 18 12.68 -10.17 -7.80
CA LYS A 18 13.21 -11.48 -8.20
C LYS A 18 14.73 -11.53 -8.14
N SER A 19 15.39 -10.46 -8.56
CA SER A 19 16.85 -10.35 -8.49
C SER A 19 17.36 -10.21 -7.05
N ALA A 20 16.62 -9.50 -6.20
CA ALA A 20 16.99 -9.28 -4.80
C ALA A 20 16.67 -10.47 -3.87
N GLN A 21 15.68 -11.30 -4.23
CA GLN A 21 15.17 -12.41 -3.44
C GLN A 21 15.24 -13.73 -4.22
N PRO A 22 16.45 -14.26 -4.54
CA PRO A 22 16.61 -15.42 -5.41
C PRO A 22 16.01 -16.72 -4.87
N ARG A 23 15.62 -16.74 -3.58
CA ARG A 23 14.97 -17.88 -2.92
C ARG A 23 13.45 -17.79 -2.90
N ALA A 24 12.86 -16.62 -3.19
CA ALA A 24 11.43 -16.47 -3.26
C ALA A 24 10.95 -16.92 -4.65
N SER A 25 9.85 -17.65 -4.68
CA SER A 25 9.19 -18.02 -5.93
C SER A 25 8.55 -16.80 -6.60
N ASP A 26 8.40 -16.85 -7.92
CA ASP A 26 7.70 -15.83 -8.69
C ASP A 26 6.28 -15.58 -8.13
N ALA A 27 5.59 -16.64 -7.66
CA ALA A 27 4.27 -16.53 -7.06
C ALA A 27 4.29 -15.73 -5.74
N GLU A 28 5.25 -15.99 -4.85
CA GLU A 28 5.40 -15.25 -3.59
C GLU A 28 5.68 -13.76 -3.83
N ILE A 29 6.55 -13.45 -4.79
CA ILE A 29 6.87 -12.06 -5.16
C ILE A 29 5.63 -11.37 -5.73
N LYS A 30 4.92 -12.01 -6.67
CA LYS A 30 3.69 -11.45 -7.25
C LYS A 30 2.62 -11.18 -6.18
N GLN A 31 2.40 -12.14 -5.28
CA GLN A 31 1.45 -11.99 -4.19
C GLN A 31 1.84 -10.85 -3.23
N ALA A 32 3.12 -10.71 -2.91
CA ALA A 32 3.60 -9.61 -2.07
C ALA A 32 3.35 -8.24 -2.71
N ILE A 33 3.61 -8.10 -4.02
CA ILE A 33 3.35 -6.86 -4.76
C ILE A 33 1.84 -6.56 -4.79
N ILE A 34 1.01 -7.55 -5.12
CA ILE A 34 -0.45 -7.40 -5.16
C ILE A 34 -0.99 -6.97 -3.79
N ALA A 35 -0.49 -7.59 -2.71
CA ALA A 35 -0.90 -7.24 -1.35
C ALA A 35 -0.52 -5.80 -0.99
N ALA A 36 0.71 -5.37 -1.34
CA ALA A 36 1.15 -3.99 -1.12
C ALA A 36 0.28 -2.98 -1.87
N VAL A 37 0.03 -3.21 -3.17
CA VAL A 37 -0.83 -2.34 -3.99
C VAL A 37 -2.25 -2.25 -3.41
N ARG A 38 -2.84 -3.40 -3.03
CA ARG A 38 -4.18 -3.45 -2.42
C ARG A 38 -4.25 -2.68 -1.11
N PHE A 39 -3.23 -2.78 -0.27
CA PHE A 39 -3.16 -2.03 0.98
C PHE A 39 -3.14 -0.53 0.71
N GLU A 40 -2.30 -0.07 -0.21
CA GLU A 40 -2.22 1.35 -0.54
C GLU A 40 -3.55 1.85 -1.14
N ASP A 41 -4.14 1.13 -2.09
CA ASP A 41 -5.47 1.45 -2.65
C ASP A 41 -6.54 1.55 -1.55
N ALA A 42 -6.52 0.63 -0.59
CA ALA A 42 -7.43 0.65 0.55
C ALA A 42 -7.22 1.87 1.44
N CYS A 43 -5.98 2.33 1.63
CA CYS A 43 -5.68 3.55 2.40
C CYS A 43 -6.37 4.77 1.79
N PHE A 44 -6.28 4.95 0.46
CA PHE A 44 -6.96 6.06 -0.23
C PHE A 44 -8.48 5.87 -0.26
N LYS A 45 -8.96 4.64 -0.52
CA LYS A 45 -10.39 4.32 -0.55
C LYS A 45 -11.09 4.60 0.79
N TYR A 46 -10.41 4.39 1.91
CA TYR A 46 -10.98 4.59 3.24
C TYR A 46 -10.78 5.99 3.80
N PHE A 47 -10.12 6.89 3.05
CA PHE A 47 -10.12 8.29 3.38
C PHE A 47 -11.54 8.85 3.19
N VAL A 48 -12.04 9.54 4.21
CA VAL A 48 -13.36 10.18 4.20
C VAL A 48 -13.17 11.62 4.60
N ASP A 49 -13.64 12.53 3.75
CA ASP A 49 -13.67 13.96 4.01
C ASP A 49 -14.90 14.30 4.85
N ASP A 50 -14.72 14.40 6.17
CA ASP A 50 -15.77 14.73 7.13
C ASP A 50 -15.39 15.97 7.96
N SER A 51 -15.86 16.13 9.21
CA SER A 51 -15.51 17.27 10.08
C SER A 51 -14.39 16.98 11.09
N THR A 52 -13.81 15.77 11.09
CA THR A 52 -12.74 15.39 12.03
C THR A 52 -11.40 16.06 11.69
N ASP A 53 -10.40 16.00 12.56
CA ASP A 53 -9.08 16.54 12.23
C ASP A 53 -8.49 15.87 10.98
N TYR A 54 -7.83 16.66 10.12
CA TYR A 54 -7.30 16.17 8.84
C TYR A 54 -6.34 14.99 9.01
N TRP A 55 -5.43 15.09 9.99
CA TRP A 55 -4.47 14.03 10.26
C TRP A 55 -5.15 12.79 10.86
N GLU A 56 -6.16 12.99 11.71
CA GLU A 56 -6.99 11.88 12.21
C GLU A 56 -7.69 11.12 11.09
N ARG A 57 -8.17 11.79 10.03
CA ARG A 57 -8.74 11.11 8.85
C ARG A 57 -7.71 10.23 8.15
N CYS A 58 -6.47 10.72 7.99
CA CYS A 58 -5.37 9.95 7.40
C CYS A 58 -5.05 8.70 8.25
N VAL A 59 -4.92 8.88 9.58
CA VAL A 59 -4.66 7.78 10.52
C VAL A 59 -5.77 6.75 10.49
N ARG A 60 -7.03 7.18 10.49
CA ARG A 60 -8.23 6.32 10.47
C ARG A 60 -8.32 5.52 9.18
N ALA A 61 -8.02 6.13 8.03
CA ALA A 61 -8.03 5.48 6.73
C ALA A 61 -7.02 4.32 6.68
N VAL A 62 -5.77 4.58 7.12
CA VAL A 62 -4.70 3.57 7.17
C VAL A 62 -5.03 2.48 8.19
N ALA A 63 -5.56 2.82 9.37
CA ALA A 63 -5.97 1.85 10.37
C ALA A 63 -7.09 0.92 9.86
N ARG A 64 -8.00 1.43 9.01
CA ARG A 64 -9.03 0.63 8.37
C ARG A 64 -8.48 -0.28 7.27
N ALA A 65 -7.53 0.21 6.48
CA ALA A 65 -6.84 -0.58 5.46
C ALA A 65 -6.01 -1.73 6.07
N ALA A 66 -5.33 -1.46 7.18
CA ALA A 66 -4.50 -2.44 7.89
C ALA A 66 -5.30 -3.66 8.36
N LYS A 67 -6.58 -3.51 8.70
CA LYS A 67 -7.46 -4.63 9.10
C LYS A 67 -7.68 -5.67 8.00
N GLN A 68 -7.42 -5.32 6.74
CA GLN A 68 -7.65 -6.18 5.57
C GLN A 68 -6.34 -6.56 4.87
N SER A 69 -5.20 -6.25 5.48
CA SER A 69 -3.88 -6.36 4.87
C SER A 69 -2.96 -7.24 5.70
N PRO A 70 -1.85 -7.75 5.11
CA PRO A 70 -0.81 -8.41 5.88
C PRO A 70 -0.30 -7.52 7.03
N PHE A 71 0.23 -8.15 8.09
CA PHE A 71 0.87 -7.41 9.18
C PHE A 71 2.17 -6.75 8.69
N TYR A 72 2.08 -5.48 8.31
CA TYR A 72 3.23 -4.65 7.99
C TYR A 72 3.90 -4.11 9.27
N LEU A 73 5.15 -3.65 9.11
CA LEU A 73 5.90 -2.99 10.18
C LEU A 73 5.35 -1.59 10.47
N ALA A 74 5.58 -1.09 11.68
CA ALA A 74 5.12 0.24 12.11
C ALA A 74 5.54 1.37 11.14
N GLY A 75 6.76 1.28 10.58
CA GLY A 75 7.26 2.25 9.60
C GLY A 75 6.43 2.30 8.31
N THR A 76 5.93 1.16 7.84
CA THR A 76 5.06 1.09 6.65
C THR A 76 3.73 1.81 6.88
N TYR A 77 3.13 1.65 8.07
CA TYR A 77 1.91 2.37 8.40
C TYR A 77 2.14 3.87 8.53
N GLN A 78 3.28 4.29 9.08
CA GLN A 78 3.61 5.71 9.16
C GLN A 78 3.81 6.32 7.77
N GLN A 79 4.50 5.62 6.87
CA GLN A 79 4.67 6.06 5.49
C GLN A 79 3.31 6.18 4.77
N ALA A 80 2.44 5.18 4.89
CA ALA A 80 1.12 5.21 4.28
C ALA A 80 0.27 6.40 4.75
N ARG A 81 0.37 6.80 6.03
CA ARG A 81 -0.33 7.99 6.55
C ARG A 81 0.21 9.27 5.90
N ASN A 82 1.52 9.37 5.76
CA ASN A 82 2.16 10.51 5.10
C ASN A 82 1.75 10.59 3.63
N ASP A 83 1.67 9.46 2.94
CA ASP A 83 1.26 9.40 1.53
C ASP A 83 -0.21 9.82 1.37
N VAL A 84 -1.12 9.31 2.20
CA VAL A 84 -2.53 9.76 2.21
C VAL A 84 -2.59 11.27 2.47
N ALA A 85 -1.86 11.77 3.46
CA ALA A 85 -1.79 13.20 3.77
C ALA A 85 -1.12 14.06 2.68
N TYR A 86 -0.34 13.47 1.79
CA TYR A 86 0.28 14.17 0.67
C TYR A 86 -0.68 14.27 -0.52
N TYR A 87 -1.35 13.17 -0.86
CA TYR A 87 -2.20 13.09 -2.05
C TYR A 87 -3.66 13.51 -1.82
N MET A 88 -4.16 13.51 -0.59
CA MET A 88 -5.53 13.92 -0.24
C MET A 88 -5.59 15.34 0.34
N LYS A 89 -4.67 16.22 -0.07
CA LYS A 89 -4.70 17.65 0.29
C LYS A 89 -5.76 18.41 -0.48
#